data_AF-A0A645IHH0-F1
#
_entry.id   AF-A0A645IHH0-F1
#
_cell.length_a   1.000
_cell.length_b   1.000
_cell.length_c   1.000
_cell.angle_alpha   90.00
_cell.angle_beta   90.00
_cell.angle_gamma   90.00
#
_symmetry.space_group_name_H-M   'P 1'
#
loop_
_entity.id
_entity.type
_entity.pdbx_description
1 polymer ?
#
loop_
_entity_poly.entity_id
_entity_poly.type
_entity_poly.pdbx_seq_one_letter_code
_entity_poly.pdbx_strand_id
1 'polypeptide(L)'
;MNLHIKGFDRKLADSKGKWAGFGVKMQDEGDFDWKPIAKALVEINYRGWLIAEVGGGDKAVVQDVSDRLGKMVELVRAETTPSA
;
A
#
# COMPACT_ATOMS: atom_id res chain seq x y z
N MET A 1 -11.12 -0.25 12.91
CA MET A 1 -9.68 -0.53 12.66
C MET A 1 -9.20 0.38 11.55
N ASN A 2 -8.09 1.09 11.74
CA ASN A 2 -7.49 1.96 10.73
C ASN A 2 -6.29 1.23 10.12
N LEU A 3 -6.21 1.20 8.79
CA LEU A 3 -5.11 0.54 8.08
C LEU A 3 -4.09 1.59 7.64
N HIS A 4 -2.89 1.52 8.23
CA HIS A 4 -1.77 2.35 7.84
C HIS A 4 -0.97 1.66 6.73
N ILE A 5 -0.66 2.40 5.67
CA ILE A 5 -0.04 1.88 4.45
C ILE A 5 1.28 2.60 4.21
N LYS A 6 2.34 1.81 3.99
CA LYS A 6 3.70 2.30 3.74
C LYS A 6 4.45 1.34 2.82
N GLY A 7 5.32 1.87 1.97
CA GLY A 7 6.25 1.06 1.16
C GLY A 7 7.40 0.54 2.01
N PHE A 8 7.84 -0.70 1.73
CA PHE A 8 9.00 -1.28 2.38
C PHE A 8 9.75 -2.24 1.45
N ASP A 9 11.07 -2.12 1.38
CA ASP A 9 11.95 -3.04 0.70
C ASP A 9 12.88 -3.76 1.69
N ARG A 10 12.71 -5.07 1.79
CA ARG A 10 13.49 -5.93 2.71
C ARG A 10 14.96 -5.99 2.31
N LYS A 11 15.26 -6.07 1.01
CA LYS A 11 16.64 -6.15 0.51
C LYS A 11 17.40 -4.86 0.80
N LEU A 12 16.74 -3.72 0.64
CA LEU A 12 17.31 -2.41 0.97
C LEU A 12 17.52 -2.27 2.48
N ALA A 13 16.55 -2.71 3.29
CA ALA A 13 16.67 -2.73 4.74
C ALA A 13 17.82 -3.61 5.24
N ASP A 14 18.00 -4.79 4.65
CA ASP A 14 19.02 -5.75 5.07
C ASP A 14 20.42 -5.37 4.58
N SER A 15 20.52 -4.65 3.45
CA SER A 15 21.80 -4.20 2.89
C SER A 15 22.28 -2.84 3.41
N LYS A 16 21.37 -1.90 3.72
CA LYS A 16 21.72 -0.50 4.05
C LYS A 16 21.19 -0.04 5.42
N GLY A 17 20.64 -0.96 6.22
CA GLY A 17 20.06 -0.69 7.54
C GLY A 17 18.55 -0.52 7.49
N LYS A 18 17.88 -0.87 8.60
CA LYS A 18 16.41 -1.05 8.64
C LYS A 18 15.61 0.17 8.16
N TRP A 19 16.09 1.38 8.42
CA TRP A 19 15.44 2.61 7.95
C TRP A 19 15.52 2.81 6.43
N ALA A 20 16.56 2.31 5.78
CA ALA A 20 16.72 2.44 4.33
C ALA A 20 15.60 1.73 3.56
N GLY A 21 15.02 0.66 4.13
CA GLY A 21 13.90 -0.06 3.52
C GLY A 21 12.65 0.79 3.32
N PHE A 22 12.48 1.91 4.05
CA PHE A 22 11.37 2.85 3.87
C PHE A 22 11.64 3.91 2.80
N GLY A 23 12.77 3.84 2.09
CA GLY A 23 13.13 4.75 1.00
C GLY A 23 12.44 4.44 -0.33
N VAL A 24 11.45 3.53 -0.35
CA VAL A 24 10.67 3.14 -1.54
C VAL A 24 9.23 3.61 -1.41
N LYS A 25 8.59 3.94 -2.54
CA LYS A 25 7.16 4.28 -2.53
C LYS A 25 6.30 3.03 -2.38
N MET A 26 5.04 3.18 -1.98
CA MET A 26 4.06 2.07 -1.95
C MET A 26 3.65 1.65 -3.38
N GLN A 27 2.97 0.49 -3.52
CA GLN A 27 2.60 -0.10 -4.83
C GLN A 27 3.79 -0.62 -5.62
N ASP A 28 4.11 0.03 -6.75
CA ASP A 28 5.01 -0.46 -7.80
C ASP A 28 6.51 -0.42 -7.42
N GLU A 29 6.83 0.00 -6.19
CA GLU A 29 8.19 0.11 -5.67
C GLU A 29 8.33 -0.72 -4.38
N GLY A 30 9.46 -1.43 -4.25
CA GLY A 30 9.74 -2.33 -3.13
C GLY A 30 9.45 -3.80 -3.42
N ASP A 31 9.36 -4.60 -2.36
CA ASP A 31 9.29 -6.07 -2.40
C ASP A 31 8.02 -6.59 -1.71
N PHE A 32 6.85 -6.11 -2.15
CA PHE A 32 5.55 -6.48 -1.58
C PHE A 32 4.48 -6.69 -2.65
N ASP A 33 3.71 -7.77 -2.50
CA ASP A 33 2.54 -8.07 -3.35
C ASP A 33 1.26 -7.55 -2.68
N TRP A 34 0.53 -6.69 -3.39
CA TRP A 34 -0.69 -6.05 -2.91
C TRP A 34 -1.94 -6.92 -3.11
N LYS A 35 -1.90 -7.93 -4.00
CA LYS A 35 -3.06 -8.80 -4.25
C LYS A 35 -3.44 -9.67 -3.05
N PRO A 36 -2.51 -10.37 -2.37
CA PRO A 36 -2.84 -11.13 -1.16
C PRO A 36 -3.40 -10.25 -0.04
N ILE A 37 -2.92 -9.00 0.08
CA ILE A 37 -3.43 -8.03 1.06
C ILE A 37 -4.86 -7.65 0.72
N ALA A 38 -5.14 -7.31 -0.54
CA ALA A 38 -6.49 -6.97 -0.99
C ALA A 38 -7.48 -8.11 -0.70
N LYS A 39 -7.10 -9.36 -1.02
CA LYS A 39 -7.88 -10.56 -0.73
C LYS A 39 -8.14 -10.71 0.77
N ALA A 40 -7.12 -10.60 1.62
CA ALA A 40 -7.27 -10.69 3.06
C ALA A 40 -8.21 -9.61 3.63
N LEU A 41 -8.17 -8.40 3.08
CA LEU A 41 -9.09 -7.32 3.48
C LEU A 41 -10.55 -7.62 3.12
N VAL A 42 -10.81 -8.25 1.97
CA VAL A 42 -12.14 -8.72 1.58
C VAL A 42 -12.62 -9.85 2.49
N GLU A 43 -11.76 -10.85 2.76
CA GLU A 43 -12.06 -12.00 3.61
C GLU A 43 -12.48 -11.60 5.03
N ILE A 44 -11.84 -10.58 5.61
CA ILE A 44 -12.20 -10.06 6.94
C ILE A 44 -13.34 -9.02 6.90
N ASN A 45 -13.93 -8.77 5.72
CA ASN A 45 -14.95 -7.76 5.49
C ASN A 45 -14.53 -6.37 6.01
N TYR A 46 -13.30 -5.95 5.71
CA TYR A 46 -12.79 -4.66 6.16
C TYR A 46 -13.58 -3.50 5.54
N ARG A 47 -13.96 -2.51 6.36
CA ARG A 47 -14.75 -1.32 5.97
C ARG A 47 -14.22 -0.01 6.60
N GLY A 48 -12.96 -0.02 7.03
CA GLY A 48 -12.34 1.12 7.71
C GLY A 48 -11.59 2.07 6.78
N TRP A 49 -10.83 2.98 7.38
CA TRP A 49 -10.03 3.99 6.69
C TRP A 49 -8.63 3.50 6.34
N LEU A 50 -8.18 3.89 5.15
CA LEU A 50 -6.79 3.77 4.71
C LEU A 50 -6.04 5.07 5.03
N ILE A 51 -4.83 4.96 5.59
CA ILE A 51 -3.98 6.09 5.94
C ILE A 51 -2.60 5.86 5.32
N ALA A 52 -2.17 6.75 4.44
CA ALA A 52 -0.80 6.72 3.92
C ALA A 52 0.18 7.28 4.96
N GLU A 53 1.18 6.49 5.36
CA GLU A 53 2.25 6.90 6.27
C GLU A 53 3.54 7.18 5.48
N VAL A 54 3.58 8.34 4.83
CA VAL A 54 4.66 8.74 3.92
C VAL A 54 5.14 10.16 4.24
N GLY A 55 6.42 10.44 3.97
CA GLY A 55 6.98 11.78 4.12
C GLY A 55 6.64 12.70 2.95
N GLY A 56 6.74 14.01 3.17
CA GLY A 56 6.41 15.04 2.18
C GLY A 56 4.98 15.57 2.35
N GLY A 57 4.53 16.40 1.40
CA GLY A 57 3.22 17.04 1.50
C GLY A 57 2.93 18.15 0.49
N ASP A 58 3.83 18.38 -0.47
CA ASP A 58 3.48 19.23 -1.61
C ASP A 58 2.39 18.57 -2.49
N LYS A 59 1.81 19.36 -3.38
CA LYS A 59 0.72 18.91 -4.25
C LYS A 59 1.08 17.68 -5.08
N ALA A 60 2.32 17.59 -5.58
CA ALA A 60 2.74 16.47 -6.41
C ALA A 60 2.85 15.18 -5.57
N VAL A 61 3.39 15.28 -4.35
CA VAL A 61 3.44 14.17 -3.41
C VAL A 61 2.03 13.70 -3.04
N VAL A 62 1.13 14.61 -2.68
CA VAL A 62 -0.25 14.24 -2.30
C VAL A 62 -0.99 13.56 -3.46
N GLN A 63 -0.80 14.06 -4.70
CA GLN A 63 -1.39 13.43 -5.88
C GLN A 63 -0.84 12.01 -6.12
N ASP A 64 0.48 11.83 -6.10
CA ASP A 64 1.12 10.51 -6.27
C ASP A 64 0.65 9.50 -5.21
N VAL A 65 0.52 9.95 -3.96
CA VAL A 65 0.02 9.13 -2.85
C VAL A 65 -1.44 8.75 -3.06
N SER A 66 -2.28 9.70 -3.48
CA SER A 66 -3.69 9.45 -3.79
C SER A 66 -3.83 8.43 -4.92
N ASP A 67 -3.06 8.57 -5.99
CA ASP A 67 -3.12 7.67 -7.15
C ASP A 67 -2.69 6.25 -6.75
N ARG A 68 -1.65 6.12 -5.93
CA ARG A 68 -1.17 4.81 -5.44
C ARG A 68 -2.15 4.15 -4.47
N LEU A 69 -2.77 4.90 -3.56
CA LEU A 69 -3.85 4.37 -2.72
C LEU A 69 -5.07 3.95 -3.56
N GLY A 70 -5.38 4.69 -4.62
CA GLY A 70 -6.43 4.36 -5.57
C GLY A 70 -6.25 2.96 -6.17
N LYS A 71 -5.02 2.59 -6.56
CA LYS A 71 -4.71 1.23 -7.06
C LYS A 71 -5.06 0.13 -6.06
N MET A 72 -4.80 0.35 -4.76
CA MET A 72 -5.17 -0.61 -3.72
C MET A 72 -6.68 -0.75 -3.57
N VAL A 73 -7.41 0.36 -3.63
CA VAL A 73 -8.88 0.36 -3.57
C VAL A 73 -9.47 -0.40 -4.76
N GLU A 74 -8.93 -0.19 -5.96
CA GLU A 74 -9.35 -0.93 -7.16
C GLU A 74 -9.06 -2.43 -7.06
N LEU A 75 -7.90 -2.83 -6.50
CA LEU A 75 -7.61 -4.24 -6.24
C LEU A 75 -8.63 -4.86 -5.26
N VAL A 76 -8.95 -4.18 -4.16
CA VAL A 76 -9.96 -4.65 -3.20
C VAL A 76 -11.35 -4.77 -3.84
N ARG A 77 -11.73 -3.79 -4.68
CA ARG A 77 -13.00 -3.84 -5.43
C ARG A 77 -13.05 -5.00 -6.42
N ALA A 78 -11.95 -5.27 -7.12
CA ALA A 78 -11.84 -6.39 -8.03
C ALA A 78 -12.01 -7.74 -7.30
N GLU A 79 -11.36 -7.92 -6.15
CA GLU A 79 -11.48 -9.13 -5.32
C GLU A 79 -12.88 -9.30 -4.69
N THR A 80 -13.63 -8.20 -4.51
CA THR A 80 -15.01 -8.23 -3.95
C THR A 80 -16.04 -8.68 -5.00
N THR A 81 -15.70 -8.66 -6.29
CA THR A 81 -16.60 -9.09 -7.36
C THR A 81 -16.50 -10.61 -7.51
N PRO A 82 -17.56 -11.40 -7.24
CA PRO A 82 -17.49 -12.84 -7.42
C PRO A 82 -17.19 -13.15 -8.89
N SER A 83 -16.31 -14.13 -9.15
CA SER A 83 -16.26 -14.76 -10.48
C SER A 83 -17.67 -15.26 -10.80
N ALA A 84 -18.23 -14.78 -11.91
CA ALA A 84 -19.50 -15.25 -12.45
C ALA A 84 -19.44 -16.75 -12.78
#